data_AF-A0A8T7CDL2-F1
#
_entry.id   AF-A0A8T7CDL2-F1
#
_cell.length_a   1.000
_cell.length_b   1.000
_cell.length_c   1.000
_cell.angle_alpha   90.00
_cell.angle_beta   90.00
_cell.angle_gamma   90.00
#
_symmetry.space_group_name_H-M   'P 1'
#
loop_
_entity.id
_entity.type
_entity.pdbx_description
1 polymer ?
#
loop_
_entity_poly.entity_id
_entity_poly.type
_entity_poly.pdbx_seq_one_letter_code
_entity_poly.pdbx_strand_id
1 'polypeptide(L)'
;MSNILIKLMLALAVVTLSACGSDGNDFTVAPTPQPPAQGAITTDNAQDLTQDVLEGVTSLFDATEMINVIGLPLPGAFAAASDFAVAGDTPFARLYGFKPAVPRVGGPIVDTGDCDAGTYTSTWMDMDLNFQITTGDTFDLVFDGCFWSDPGITLVGDAAITGIEITGDVLGEIPPWTLAFTIDCEALSGTDVDQFEATMSGGFSLAAETQNGLIIELSLTGDSVSWIRSGDTDTLIDFVVDEIFDFNTMTATLDAVGSLDSTVAGETVTFETMESFVIIGEGEPSAGQLLITAADSSVLVSVIDNISLELSVDTDNDGVRESTFNITWEDLDLD
;
A
#
# COMPACT_ATOMS: atom_id res chain seq x y z
N MET A 1 1.29 -23.31 0.73
CA MET A 1 2.29 -22.53 1.49
C MET A 1 2.90 -21.40 0.67
N SER A 2 3.26 -21.55 -0.61
CA SER A 2 3.70 -20.41 -1.45
C SER A 2 2.60 -19.53 -2.04
N ASN A 3 1.32 -19.89 -1.87
CA ASN A 3 0.21 -19.10 -2.39
C ASN A 3 0.06 -17.77 -1.63
N ILE A 4 0.46 -17.72 -0.34
CA ILE A 4 0.41 -16.50 0.48
C ILE A 4 1.52 -15.55 0.11
N LEU A 5 2.73 -16.04 -0.18
CA LEU A 5 3.83 -15.17 -0.61
C LEU A 5 3.58 -14.53 -1.97
N ILE A 6 3.03 -15.31 -2.92
CA ILE A 6 2.64 -14.79 -4.24
C ILE A 6 1.46 -13.83 -4.12
N LYS A 7 0.48 -14.10 -3.24
CA LYS A 7 -0.60 -13.15 -2.93
C LYS A 7 -0.09 -11.89 -2.25
N LEU A 8 0.85 -12.01 -1.32
CA LEU A 8 1.53 -10.89 -0.67
C LEU A 8 2.28 -10.03 -1.67
N MET A 9 2.84 -10.64 -2.71
CA MET A 9 3.56 -9.93 -3.76
C MET A 9 2.67 -9.40 -4.87
N LEU A 10 1.59 -10.10 -5.24
CA LEU A 10 0.57 -9.54 -6.12
C LEU A 10 -0.14 -8.39 -5.45
N ALA A 11 -0.39 -8.45 -4.15
CA ALA A 11 -0.92 -7.32 -3.44
C ALA A 11 0.12 -6.26 -3.14
N LEU A 12 1.40 -6.59 -2.96
CA LEU A 12 2.43 -5.56 -2.93
C LEU A 12 2.52 -4.86 -4.30
N ALA A 13 2.42 -5.63 -5.39
CA ALA A 13 2.38 -5.11 -6.76
C ALA A 13 1.13 -4.29 -7.04
N VAL A 14 -0.04 -4.74 -6.55
CA VAL A 14 -1.30 -4.02 -6.62
C VAL A 14 -1.22 -2.80 -5.73
N VAL A 15 -0.78 -2.85 -4.48
CA VAL A 15 -0.48 -1.69 -3.62
C VAL A 15 0.46 -0.71 -4.34
N THR A 16 1.46 -1.16 -5.09
CA THR A 16 2.29 -0.25 -5.92
C THR A 16 1.62 0.27 -7.20
N LEU A 17 0.49 -0.30 -7.65
CA LEU A 17 -0.20 -0.01 -8.92
C LEU A 17 -1.65 0.54 -8.78
N SER A 18 -2.36 0.22 -7.70
CA SER A 18 -3.59 0.82 -7.18
C SER A 18 -3.29 2.07 -6.35
N ALA A 19 -2.01 2.37 -6.17
CA ALA A 19 -1.50 3.71 -5.92
C ALA A 19 -1.68 4.66 -7.11
N CYS A 20 -2.19 4.16 -8.24
CA CYS A 20 -1.74 4.63 -9.54
C CYS A 20 -2.75 4.46 -10.68
N GLY A 21 -3.99 4.08 -10.41
CA GLY A 21 -5.08 4.20 -11.35
C GLY A 21 -5.67 2.88 -11.79
N SER A 22 -6.94 2.69 -11.42
CA SER A 22 -7.87 1.77 -12.05
C SER A 22 -9.09 2.55 -12.53
N ASP A 23 -9.05 3.16 -13.73
CA ASP A 23 -10.21 3.15 -14.65
C ASP A 23 -9.97 3.74 -16.05
N GLY A 24 -10.36 2.96 -17.06
CA GLY A 24 -10.24 3.26 -18.49
C GLY A 24 -11.30 4.25 -19.03
N ASN A 25 -11.27 5.50 -18.58
CA ASN A 25 -12.05 6.59 -19.18
C ASN A 25 -11.17 7.57 -19.98
N ASP A 26 -11.69 7.98 -21.15
CA ASP A 26 -11.06 8.81 -22.19
C ASP A 26 -10.54 10.15 -21.63
N PHE A 27 -9.25 10.22 -21.26
CA PHE A 27 -8.60 11.44 -20.78
C PHE A 27 -8.37 12.43 -21.93
N THR A 28 -9.15 13.51 -21.95
CA THR A 28 -8.65 14.77 -22.51
C THR A 28 -7.64 15.34 -21.54
N VAL A 29 -6.35 15.21 -21.85
CA VAL A 29 -5.24 15.89 -21.17
C VAL A 29 -5.56 17.38 -21.08
N ALA A 30 -6.04 17.83 -19.92
CA ALA A 30 -5.95 19.24 -19.57
C ALA A 30 -4.46 19.60 -19.54
N PRO A 31 -4.06 20.78 -20.04
CA PRO A 31 -2.66 21.18 -20.01
C PRO A 31 -2.18 21.12 -18.56
N THR A 32 -1.16 20.30 -18.31
CA THR A 32 -0.43 20.21 -17.04
C THR A 32 -0.20 21.62 -16.50
N PRO A 33 -0.75 21.97 -15.33
CA PRO A 33 -0.31 23.14 -14.60
C PRO A 33 1.21 23.08 -14.48
N GLN A 34 1.88 24.19 -14.76
CA GLN A 34 3.31 24.28 -14.57
C GLN A 34 3.58 24.11 -13.07
N PRO A 35 4.55 23.26 -12.63
CA PRO A 35 4.84 23.10 -11.22
C PRO A 35 5.03 24.49 -10.60
N PRO A 36 4.36 24.81 -9.48
CA PRO A 36 4.65 26.03 -8.76
C PRO A 36 6.15 26.06 -8.49
N ALA A 37 6.77 27.23 -8.60
CA ALA A 37 8.14 27.37 -8.13
C ALA A 37 8.18 26.96 -6.66
N GLN A 38 9.15 26.13 -6.26
CA GLN A 38 9.57 25.86 -4.87
C GLN A 38 9.02 26.91 -3.92
N GLY A 39 7.96 26.59 -3.19
CA GLY A 39 7.20 27.64 -2.56
C GLY A 39 5.97 27.14 -1.84
N ALA A 40 5.77 27.74 -0.67
CA ALA A 40 4.67 27.60 0.26
C ALA A 40 3.35 27.10 -0.35
N ILE A 41 2.63 26.33 0.46
CA ILE A 41 1.24 25.96 0.25
C ILE A 41 0.40 27.22 0.08
N THR A 42 -0.31 27.26 -1.03
CA THR A 42 -1.22 28.33 -1.44
C THR A 42 -2.59 27.74 -1.75
N THR A 43 -3.60 28.59 -1.91
CA THR A 43 -4.92 28.16 -2.39
C THR A 43 -4.85 27.48 -3.77
N ASP A 44 -3.87 27.83 -4.61
CA ASP A 44 -3.80 27.35 -6.00
C ASP A 44 -3.20 25.93 -6.11
N ASN A 45 -2.37 25.49 -5.15
CA ASN A 45 -1.74 24.16 -5.13
C ASN A 45 -2.17 23.27 -3.96
N ALA A 46 -3.00 23.77 -3.03
CA ALA A 46 -3.40 23.00 -1.85
C ALA A 46 -4.18 21.72 -2.19
N GLN A 47 -4.95 21.71 -3.28
CA GLN A 47 -5.67 20.51 -3.72
C GLN A 47 -4.69 19.45 -4.23
N ASP A 48 -3.86 19.78 -5.22
CA ASP A 48 -2.86 18.87 -5.80
C ASP A 48 -1.93 18.30 -4.72
N LEU A 49 -1.44 19.14 -3.80
CA LEU A 49 -0.61 18.68 -2.68
C LEU A 49 -1.37 17.73 -1.74
N THR A 50 -2.65 18.00 -1.49
CA THR A 50 -3.48 17.13 -0.65
C THR A 50 -3.68 15.78 -1.31
N GLN A 51 -3.88 15.76 -2.64
CA GLN A 51 -3.94 14.54 -3.44
C GLN A 51 -2.63 13.76 -3.29
N ASP A 52 -1.47 14.37 -3.56
CA ASP A 52 -0.17 13.67 -3.50
C ASP A 52 0.10 13.04 -2.12
N VAL A 53 -0.23 13.76 -1.03
CA VAL A 53 -0.06 13.26 0.34
C VAL A 53 -1.03 12.13 0.65
N LEU A 54 -2.30 12.27 0.30
CA LEU A 54 -3.29 11.22 0.56
C LEU A 54 -3.02 9.99 -0.29
N GLU A 55 -2.71 10.16 -1.57
CA GLU A 55 -2.28 9.08 -2.48
C GLU A 55 -1.05 8.39 -1.90
N GLY A 56 -0.02 9.11 -1.44
CA GLY A 56 1.14 8.49 -0.79
C GLY A 56 0.79 7.67 0.45
N VAL A 57 -0.13 8.15 1.29
CA VAL A 57 -0.55 7.46 2.51
C VAL A 57 -1.41 6.23 2.21
N THR A 58 -2.36 6.32 1.28
CA THR A 58 -3.31 5.24 0.97
C THR A 58 -2.78 4.24 -0.04
N SER A 59 -1.92 4.67 -0.97
CA SER A 59 -1.27 3.81 -1.97
C SER A 59 -0.53 2.65 -1.34
N LEU A 60 0.25 2.91 -0.29
CA LEU A 60 1.01 1.88 0.41
C LEU A 60 0.15 1.03 1.35
N PHE A 61 -1.13 1.38 1.50
CA PHE A 61 -1.91 0.97 2.65
C PHE A 61 -3.42 0.86 2.33
N ASP A 62 -3.80 -0.30 1.77
CA ASP A 62 -5.18 -0.76 1.77
C ASP A 62 -5.29 -2.02 2.65
N ALA A 63 -5.75 -1.84 3.90
CA ALA A 63 -5.93 -2.95 4.82
C ALA A 63 -6.84 -4.05 4.28
N THR A 64 -7.83 -3.73 3.44
CA THR A 64 -8.75 -4.75 2.93
C THR A 64 -8.03 -5.69 1.96
N GLU A 65 -7.17 -5.14 1.10
CA GLU A 65 -6.25 -5.91 0.27
C GLU A 65 -5.20 -6.65 1.13
N MET A 66 -4.58 -5.98 2.11
CA MET A 66 -3.59 -6.61 3.00
C MET A 66 -4.18 -7.74 3.87
N ILE A 67 -5.44 -7.64 4.29
CA ILE A 67 -6.16 -8.66 5.06
C ILE A 67 -6.51 -9.85 4.14
N ASN A 68 -7.00 -9.59 2.92
CA ASN A 68 -7.25 -10.63 1.90
C ASN A 68 -5.98 -11.41 1.55
N VAL A 69 -4.84 -10.74 1.57
CA VAL A 69 -3.50 -11.28 1.28
C VAL A 69 -2.99 -12.22 2.34
N ILE A 70 -3.23 -11.88 3.61
CA ILE A 70 -2.97 -12.76 4.75
C ILE A 70 -3.90 -13.99 4.70
N GLY A 71 -4.92 -13.96 3.83
CA GLY A 71 -5.83 -15.06 3.54
C GLY A 71 -7.15 -14.98 4.29
N LEU A 72 -7.35 -13.92 5.07
CA LEU A 72 -8.52 -13.74 5.93
C LEU A 72 -9.75 -13.50 5.05
N PRO A 73 -10.81 -14.34 5.14
CA PRO A 73 -12.03 -14.13 4.38
C PRO A 73 -12.76 -12.90 4.93
N LEU A 74 -12.79 -11.82 4.13
CA LEU A 74 -13.64 -10.67 4.42
C LEU A 74 -15.13 -11.10 4.39
N PRO A 75 -15.96 -10.67 5.36
CA PRO A 75 -17.40 -10.84 5.27
C PRO A 75 -17.91 -10.13 4.01
N GLY A 76 -18.72 -10.82 3.21
CA GLY A 76 -19.08 -10.50 1.81
C GLY A 76 -19.77 -9.18 1.47
N ALA A 77 -19.65 -8.14 2.29
CA ALA A 77 -19.74 -6.76 1.83
C ALA A 77 -18.41 -6.33 1.19
N PHE A 78 -17.27 -6.54 1.87
CA PHE A 78 -15.91 -6.14 1.41
C PHE A 78 -15.29 -7.06 0.34
N ALA A 79 -15.90 -8.20 0.05
CA ALA A 79 -15.45 -9.10 -1.01
C ALA A 79 -15.79 -8.57 -2.43
N ALA A 80 -16.53 -7.45 -2.51
CA ALA A 80 -16.94 -6.82 -3.76
C ALA A 80 -15.96 -5.74 -4.24
N ALA A 81 -15.25 -5.06 -3.32
CA ALA A 81 -14.12 -4.19 -3.65
C ALA A 81 -12.87 -4.98 -4.10
N SER A 82 -12.64 -6.17 -3.53
CA SER A 82 -11.52 -7.04 -3.92
C SER A 82 -11.91 -7.99 -5.05
N ASP A 83 -11.91 -7.51 -6.31
CA ASP A 83 -12.07 -8.39 -7.48
C ASP A 83 -10.90 -9.42 -7.62
N PHE A 84 -9.90 -9.33 -6.72
CA PHE A 84 -8.78 -10.26 -6.53
C PHE A 84 -9.11 -11.56 -5.78
N ALA A 85 -10.38 -11.84 -5.49
CA ALA A 85 -10.84 -13.12 -4.96
C ALA A 85 -10.62 -14.25 -5.99
N VAL A 86 -9.39 -14.76 -6.03
CA VAL A 86 -8.85 -15.81 -6.88
C VAL A 86 -9.92 -16.82 -7.35
N ALA A 87 -10.31 -16.68 -8.62
CA ALA A 87 -10.94 -17.75 -9.37
C ALA A 87 -10.07 -19.00 -9.28
N GLY A 88 -10.62 -20.05 -8.66
CA GLY A 88 -9.89 -21.21 -8.14
C GLY A 88 -9.34 -22.20 -9.16
N ASP A 89 -8.60 -21.77 -10.18
CA ASP A 89 -7.96 -22.69 -11.13
C ASP A 89 -6.68 -22.12 -11.79
N THR A 90 -5.88 -21.37 -11.05
CA THR A 90 -4.60 -20.85 -11.54
C THR A 90 -3.46 -21.88 -11.40
N PRO A 91 -2.40 -21.79 -12.24
CA PRO A 91 -1.19 -22.63 -12.15
C PRO A 91 -0.54 -22.68 -10.75
N PHE A 92 -0.93 -21.77 -9.85
CA PHE A 92 -0.52 -21.68 -8.44
C PHE A 92 -1.00 -22.86 -7.56
N ALA A 93 -1.96 -23.67 -8.02
CA ALA A 93 -2.35 -24.91 -7.34
C ALA A 93 -1.22 -25.97 -7.32
N ARG A 94 -0.20 -25.87 -8.20
CA ARG A 94 0.91 -26.83 -8.24
C ARG A 94 1.86 -26.75 -7.04
N LEU A 95 1.90 -25.63 -6.32
CA LEU A 95 2.76 -25.50 -5.13
C LEU A 95 2.19 -26.08 -3.83
N TYR A 96 0.93 -26.51 -3.82
CA TYR A 96 0.39 -27.33 -2.73
C TYR A 96 0.96 -28.76 -2.71
N GLY A 97 1.60 -29.19 -3.80
CA GLY A 97 2.16 -30.54 -3.96
C GLY A 97 3.66 -30.65 -3.72
N PHE A 98 4.37 -29.54 -3.46
CA PHE A 98 5.83 -29.56 -3.31
C PHE A 98 6.22 -30.04 -1.91
N LYS A 99 6.08 -31.35 -1.67
CA LYS A 99 6.93 -32.03 -0.68
C LYS A 99 8.22 -32.39 -1.39
N PRO A 100 9.36 -31.73 -1.11
CA PRO A 100 10.62 -32.23 -1.62
C PRO A 100 10.75 -33.69 -1.20
N ALA A 101 10.95 -34.59 -2.18
CA ALA A 101 10.99 -36.03 -1.95
C ALA A 101 12.19 -36.46 -1.06
N VAL A 102 13.07 -35.52 -0.71
CA VAL A 102 14.29 -35.74 0.05
C VAL A 102 14.43 -34.59 1.05
N PRO A 103 14.69 -34.86 2.35
CA PRO A 103 15.11 -33.83 3.30
C PRO A 103 16.39 -33.19 2.75
N ARG A 104 16.35 -31.91 2.39
CA ARG A 104 17.57 -31.17 2.06
C ARG A 104 18.29 -30.85 3.37
N VAL A 105 19.58 -31.18 3.42
CA VAL A 105 20.46 -30.76 4.50
C VAL A 105 20.99 -29.38 4.12
N GLY A 106 20.44 -28.33 4.76
CA GLY A 106 20.99 -26.97 4.86
C GLY A 106 21.26 -26.25 3.54
N GLY A 107 20.32 -25.41 3.12
CA GLY A 107 20.50 -24.44 2.03
C GLY A 107 19.18 -23.82 1.60
N PRO A 108 19.21 -22.69 0.86
CA PRO A 108 18.01 -22.03 0.35
C PRO A 108 17.12 -23.00 -0.43
N ILE A 109 15.82 -22.86 -0.23
CA ILE A 109 14.80 -23.44 -1.09
C ILE A 109 14.58 -22.46 -2.23
N VAL A 110 14.99 -22.83 -3.45
CA VAL A 110 14.78 -22.01 -4.63
C VAL A 110 13.63 -22.60 -5.43
N ASP A 111 12.63 -21.78 -5.69
CA ASP A 111 11.54 -22.06 -6.62
C ASP A 111 11.64 -21.09 -7.80
N THR A 112 11.47 -21.63 -9.00
CA THR A 112 11.47 -20.84 -10.23
C THR A 112 10.24 -21.25 -11.00
N GLY A 113 9.41 -20.27 -11.36
CA GLY A 113 8.18 -20.49 -12.08
C GLY A 113 8.09 -19.63 -13.33
N ASP A 114 7.32 -20.14 -14.29
CA ASP A 114 6.89 -19.36 -15.44
C ASP A 114 5.65 -18.54 -15.06
N CYS A 115 5.58 -17.32 -15.57
CA CYS A 115 4.37 -16.49 -15.55
C CYS A 115 3.64 -16.65 -16.91
N ASP A 116 2.58 -15.88 -17.17
CA ASP A 116 1.94 -15.92 -18.50
C ASP A 116 2.89 -15.43 -19.59
N ALA A 117 3.77 -14.48 -19.25
CA ALA A 117 5.02 -14.21 -19.96
C ALA A 117 6.14 -13.89 -18.95
N GLY A 118 7.40 -14.18 -19.29
CA GLY A 118 8.52 -13.99 -18.37
C GLY A 118 8.60 -15.04 -17.26
N THR A 119 9.41 -14.76 -16.23
CA THR A 119 9.66 -15.71 -15.12
C THR A 119 9.80 -15.02 -13.78
N TYR A 120 9.58 -15.78 -12.70
CA TYR A 120 9.93 -15.36 -11.35
C TYR A 120 10.83 -16.39 -10.67
N THR A 121 11.65 -15.93 -9.74
CA THR A 121 12.42 -16.77 -8.82
C THR A 121 12.12 -16.34 -7.40
N SER A 122 11.79 -17.31 -6.55
CA SER A 122 11.68 -17.15 -5.10
C SER A 122 12.75 -17.98 -4.42
N THR A 123 13.52 -17.34 -3.54
CA THR A 123 14.51 -17.99 -2.68
C THR A 123 14.04 -17.87 -1.24
N TRP A 124 13.72 -18.99 -0.61
CA TRP A 124 13.31 -19.04 0.78
C TRP A 124 14.42 -19.63 1.65
N MET A 125 14.80 -18.87 2.67
CA MET A 125 15.66 -19.31 3.75
C MET A 125 14.79 -19.77 4.93
N ASP A 126 14.45 -21.06 4.91
CA ASP A 126 13.80 -21.76 6.02
C ASP A 126 14.82 -21.96 7.16
N MET A 127 14.71 -21.15 8.20
CA MET A 127 15.73 -21.08 9.26
C MET A 127 15.67 -22.24 10.24
N ASP A 128 14.50 -22.87 10.40
CA ASP A 128 14.30 -24.00 11.29
C ASP A 128 14.13 -25.35 10.55
N LEU A 129 14.11 -25.32 9.22
CA LEU A 129 14.03 -26.45 8.29
C LEU A 129 12.75 -27.27 8.44
N ASN A 130 11.65 -26.62 8.86
CA ASN A 130 10.38 -27.29 9.11
C ASN A 130 9.44 -27.29 7.88
N PHE A 131 9.81 -26.62 6.79
CA PHE A 131 9.00 -26.42 5.59
C PHE A 131 7.66 -25.71 5.85
N GLN A 132 7.64 -24.81 6.81
CA GLN A 132 6.55 -23.90 7.16
C GLN A 132 7.13 -22.50 7.36
N ILE A 133 6.38 -21.47 6.94
CA ILE A 133 6.81 -20.09 7.18
C ILE A 133 6.78 -19.84 8.69
N THR A 134 7.93 -19.55 9.27
CA THR A 134 8.06 -19.29 10.71
C THR A 134 8.95 -18.08 11.01
N THR A 135 8.94 -17.66 12.27
CA THR A 135 9.78 -16.57 12.75
C THR A 135 11.25 -16.79 12.40
N GLY A 136 11.86 -15.77 11.80
CA GLY A 136 13.25 -15.77 11.38
C GLY A 136 13.48 -16.17 9.92
N ASP A 137 12.48 -16.72 9.22
CA ASP A 137 12.57 -16.99 7.80
C ASP A 137 12.79 -15.71 6.98
N THR A 138 13.41 -15.87 5.82
CA THR A 138 13.55 -14.77 4.84
C THR A 138 13.24 -15.23 3.43
N PHE A 139 12.81 -14.29 2.59
CA PHE A 139 12.53 -14.52 1.18
C PHE A 139 13.25 -13.49 0.32
N ASP A 140 13.86 -13.94 -0.76
CA ASP A 140 14.31 -13.09 -1.85
C ASP A 140 13.49 -13.42 -3.10
N LEU A 141 13.05 -12.39 -3.81
CA LEU A 141 12.16 -12.50 -4.94
C LEU A 141 12.74 -11.73 -6.11
N VAL A 142 12.75 -12.35 -7.28
CA VAL A 142 13.26 -11.74 -8.52
C VAL A 142 12.25 -11.97 -9.63
N PHE A 143 11.81 -10.89 -10.26
CA PHE A 143 10.91 -10.90 -11.41
C PHE A 143 11.67 -10.48 -12.67
N ASP A 144 11.59 -11.32 -13.71
CA ASP A 144 12.18 -11.08 -15.03
C ASP A 144 11.05 -10.96 -16.06
N GLY A 145 10.48 -9.75 -16.14
CA GLY A 145 9.37 -9.45 -17.05
C GLY A 145 8.14 -10.33 -16.83
N CYS A 146 7.86 -10.62 -15.56
CA CYS A 146 6.83 -11.58 -15.16
C CYS A 146 5.44 -10.97 -15.31
N PHE A 147 4.74 -11.35 -16.38
CA PHE A 147 3.38 -10.92 -16.68
C PHE A 147 2.35 -11.93 -16.17
N TRP A 148 1.30 -11.40 -15.53
CA TRP A 148 0.08 -12.13 -15.20
C TRP A 148 -1.09 -11.52 -15.95
N SER A 149 -1.82 -12.33 -16.71
CA SER A 149 -2.98 -11.91 -17.50
C SER A 149 -4.20 -11.51 -16.67
N ASP A 150 -4.22 -11.93 -15.42
CA ASP A 150 -5.17 -11.56 -14.38
C ASP A 150 -4.32 -11.33 -13.12
N PRO A 151 -4.03 -10.07 -12.75
CA PRO A 151 -4.79 -8.84 -13.09
C PRO A 151 -4.38 -8.09 -14.36
N GLY A 152 -3.39 -8.54 -15.12
CA GLY A 152 -2.85 -7.77 -16.25
C GLY A 152 -1.61 -6.94 -15.89
N ILE A 153 -0.77 -7.43 -15.00
CA ILE A 153 0.41 -6.70 -14.50
C ILE A 153 1.69 -7.44 -14.92
N THR A 154 2.71 -6.69 -15.32
CA THR A 154 4.09 -7.14 -15.51
C THR A 154 4.95 -6.63 -14.38
N LEU A 155 5.67 -7.52 -13.68
CA LEU A 155 6.67 -7.15 -12.68
C LEU A 155 8.11 -7.35 -13.19
N VAL A 156 8.97 -6.41 -12.83
CA VAL A 156 10.42 -6.46 -13.06
C VAL A 156 11.14 -5.98 -11.80
N GLY A 157 12.26 -6.60 -11.46
CA GLY A 157 13.08 -6.18 -10.31
C GLY A 157 13.01 -7.18 -9.17
N ASP A 158 13.38 -6.73 -7.98
CA ASP A 158 13.52 -7.61 -6.83
C ASP A 158 12.95 -7.04 -5.54
N ALA A 159 12.63 -7.96 -4.64
CA ALA A 159 12.12 -7.67 -3.31
C ALA A 159 12.66 -8.69 -2.31
N ALA A 160 13.00 -8.24 -1.12
CA ALA A 160 13.41 -9.08 0.00
C ALA A 160 12.42 -8.92 1.16
N ILE A 161 11.97 -10.05 1.71
CA ILE A 161 11.18 -10.11 2.94
C ILE A 161 12.08 -10.64 4.04
N THR A 162 12.25 -9.86 5.10
CA THR A 162 13.09 -10.21 6.25
C THR A 162 12.39 -9.88 7.57
N GLY A 163 13.03 -10.20 8.69
CA GLY A 163 12.50 -9.84 10.00
C GLY A 163 11.14 -10.48 10.32
N ILE A 164 10.83 -11.62 9.70
CA ILE A 164 9.54 -12.28 9.89
C ILE A 164 9.40 -12.69 11.36
N GLU A 165 8.36 -12.20 12.02
CA GLU A 165 7.96 -12.57 13.37
C GLU A 165 6.50 -13.01 13.38
N ILE A 166 6.25 -14.25 13.80
CA ILE A 166 4.92 -14.86 13.84
C ILE A 166 4.66 -15.38 15.26
N THR A 167 3.51 -15.01 15.81
CA THR A 167 2.96 -15.66 17.01
C THR A 167 1.53 -16.11 16.78
N GLY A 168 1.12 -17.20 17.44
CA GLY A 168 -0.19 -17.81 17.23
C GLY A 168 -0.28 -18.58 15.91
N ASP A 169 -1.50 -18.70 15.37
CA ASP A 169 -1.77 -19.38 14.10
C ASP A 169 -2.35 -18.37 13.10
N VAL A 170 -1.45 -17.56 12.51
CA VAL A 170 -1.80 -16.57 11.48
C VAL A 170 -2.41 -17.27 10.26
N LEU A 171 -1.82 -18.40 9.84
CA LEU A 171 -2.25 -19.13 8.63
C LEU A 171 -3.56 -19.89 8.80
N GLY A 172 -3.86 -20.34 10.02
CA GLY A 172 -5.13 -20.91 10.42
C GLY A 172 -6.15 -19.87 10.89
N GLU A 173 -5.76 -18.59 10.93
CA GLU A 173 -6.59 -17.44 11.31
C GLU A 173 -7.18 -17.58 12.71
N ILE A 174 -6.44 -18.20 13.64
CA ILE A 174 -6.92 -18.49 14.99
C ILE A 174 -6.38 -17.43 15.95
N PRO A 175 -7.22 -16.48 16.41
CA PRO A 175 -6.78 -15.49 17.38
C PRO A 175 -6.45 -16.13 18.74
N PRO A 176 -5.51 -15.56 19.51
CA PRO A 176 -4.70 -14.38 19.17
C PRO A 176 -3.53 -14.74 18.24
N TRP A 177 -3.19 -13.83 17.33
CA TRP A 177 -2.00 -13.95 16.48
C TRP A 177 -1.36 -12.59 16.21
N THR A 178 -0.06 -12.62 15.88
CA THR A 178 0.72 -11.47 15.41
C THR A 178 1.56 -11.88 14.21
N LEU A 179 1.73 -10.96 13.27
CA LEU A 179 2.60 -11.07 12.10
C LEU A 179 3.37 -9.75 11.96
N ALA A 180 4.68 -9.81 11.84
CA ALA A 180 5.49 -8.66 11.45
C ALA A 180 6.57 -9.09 10.47
N PHE A 181 6.92 -8.22 9.54
CA PHE A 181 8.04 -8.41 8.61
C PHE A 181 8.46 -7.08 7.99
N THR A 182 9.65 -7.07 7.39
CA THR A 182 10.18 -5.94 6.62
C THR A 182 10.29 -6.34 5.16
N ILE A 183 9.86 -5.45 4.27
CA ILE A 183 10.05 -5.52 2.82
C ILE A 183 11.10 -4.49 2.42
N ASP A 184 12.02 -4.90 1.57
CA ASP A 184 12.99 -4.03 0.92
C ASP A 184 12.94 -4.30 -0.59
N CYS A 185 12.88 -3.25 -1.40
CA CYS A 185 12.78 -3.34 -2.86
C CYS A 185 13.91 -2.58 -3.54
N GLU A 186 14.63 -3.25 -4.44
CA GLU A 186 15.63 -2.65 -5.32
C GLU A 186 15.01 -2.45 -6.71
N ALA A 187 14.39 -1.27 -6.92
CA ALA A 187 13.75 -0.91 -8.20
C ALA A 187 12.71 -1.93 -8.70
N LEU A 188 11.83 -2.39 -7.80
CA LEU A 188 10.68 -3.21 -8.18
C LEU A 188 9.72 -2.35 -8.99
N SER A 189 9.55 -2.68 -10.28
CA SER A 189 8.61 -1.99 -11.15
C SER A 189 7.43 -2.88 -11.51
N GLY A 190 6.27 -2.22 -11.59
CA GLY A 190 5.03 -2.77 -12.09
C GLY A 190 4.58 -2.01 -13.33
N THR A 191 4.08 -2.74 -14.32
CA THR A 191 3.44 -2.16 -15.49
C THR A 191 2.12 -2.86 -15.75
N ASP A 192 1.02 -2.11 -15.81
CA ASP A 192 -0.30 -2.67 -16.09
C ASP A 192 -0.58 -2.83 -17.60
N VAL A 193 -1.81 -3.24 -17.94
CA VAL A 193 -2.26 -3.38 -19.34
C VAL A 193 -2.38 -2.04 -20.08
N ASP A 194 -2.63 -0.96 -19.37
CA ASP A 194 -2.79 0.39 -19.91
C ASP A 194 -1.45 1.14 -20.04
N GLN A 195 -0.33 0.45 -19.77
CA GLN A 195 1.04 0.96 -19.81
C GLN A 195 1.33 1.99 -18.72
N PHE A 196 0.53 1.99 -17.66
CA PHE A 196 0.86 2.66 -16.44
C PHE A 196 2.09 1.97 -15.82
N GLU A 197 3.11 2.74 -15.46
CA GLU A 197 4.36 2.23 -14.87
C GLU A 197 4.59 2.89 -13.51
N ALA A 198 4.72 2.06 -12.48
CA ALA A 198 5.21 2.44 -11.16
C ALA A 198 6.55 1.74 -10.91
N THR A 199 7.49 2.43 -10.26
CA THR A 199 8.72 1.81 -9.75
C THR A 199 8.90 2.16 -8.29
N MET A 200 8.91 1.15 -7.42
CA MET A 200 9.15 1.30 -6.00
C MET A 200 10.63 1.07 -5.65
N SER A 201 11.16 1.88 -4.75
CA SER A 201 12.50 1.69 -4.18
C SER A 201 12.53 2.10 -2.72
N GLY A 202 13.26 1.34 -1.91
CA GLY A 202 13.31 1.52 -0.46
C GLY A 202 12.59 0.39 0.26
N GLY A 203 12.25 0.62 1.52
CA GLY A 203 11.74 -0.44 2.36
C GLY A 203 10.84 0.06 3.48
N PHE A 204 9.97 -0.84 3.92
CA PHE A 204 9.02 -0.60 4.98
C PHE A 204 8.80 -1.87 5.79
N SER A 205 8.32 -1.71 7.01
CA SER A 205 7.91 -2.80 7.89
C SER A 205 6.41 -2.80 8.03
N LEU A 206 5.83 -3.98 7.97
CA LEU A 206 4.44 -4.23 8.30
C LEU A 206 4.39 -4.94 9.66
N ALA A 207 3.45 -4.52 10.50
CA ALA A 207 2.94 -5.30 11.61
C ALA A 207 1.43 -5.45 11.49
N ALA A 208 0.93 -6.64 11.83
CA ALA A 208 -0.47 -6.98 11.85
C ALA A 208 -0.76 -7.83 13.10
N GLU A 209 -1.82 -7.51 13.83
CA GLU A 209 -2.23 -8.33 14.97
C GLU A 209 -3.73 -8.37 15.20
N THR A 210 -4.16 -9.42 15.89
CA THR A 210 -5.50 -9.48 16.47
C THR A 210 -5.51 -10.31 17.74
N GLN A 211 -6.28 -9.83 18.72
CA GLN A 211 -6.49 -10.56 19.98
C GLN A 211 -7.76 -11.43 19.95
N ASN A 212 -8.72 -11.10 19.09
CA ASN A 212 -10.07 -11.68 19.12
C ASN A 212 -10.59 -12.10 17.74
N GLY A 213 -9.85 -11.83 16.66
CA GLY A 213 -10.26 -12.09 15.28
C GLY A 213 -11.38 -11.18 14.76
N LEU A 214 -11.72 -10.15 15.52
CA LEU A 214 -12.77 -9.17 15.18
C LEU A 214 -12.22 -7.76 15.03
N ILE A 215 -11.14 -7.45 15.74
CA ILE A 215 -10.40 -6.19 15.58
C ILE A 215 -9.02 -6.57 15.08
N ILE A 216 -8.64 -6.04 13.92
CA ILE A 216 -7.31 -6.20 13.34
C ILE A 216 -6.62 -4.85 13.39
N GLU A 217 -5.42 -4.84 13.95
CA GLU A 217 -4.55 -3.67 14.00
C GLU A 217 -3.43 -3.88 12.98
N LEU A 218 -3.20 -2.89 12.13
CA LEU A 218 -2.20 -2.86 11.09
C LEU A 218 -1.34 -1.62 11.27
N SER A 219 -0.04 -1.78 11.08
CA SER A 219 0.92 -0.68 11.17
C SER A 219 1.96 -0.85 10.08
N LEU A 220 2.16 0.20 9.30
CA LEU A 220 3.16 0.30 8.25
C LEU A 220 4.15 1.41 8.64
N THR A 221 5.43 1.10 8.67
CA THR A 221 6.47 2.07 9.04
C THR A 221 7.64 1.99 8.09
N GLY A 222 8.22 3.12 7.69
CA GLY A 222 9.40 3.11 6.83
C GLY A 222 10.24 4.36 6.96
N ASP A 223 11.55 4.20 6.77
CA ASP A 223 12.49 5.32 6.72
C ASP A 223 12.33 6.09 5.40
N SER A 224 12.20 5.36 4.28
CA SER A 224 11.95 5.95 2.97
C SER A 224 11.44 4.94 1.97
N VAL A 225 10.40 5.32 1.23
CA VAL A 225 9.90 4.60 0.05
C VAL A 225 9.60 5.63 -1.03
N SER A 226 10.19 5.42 -2.21
CA SER A 226 9.94 6.25 -3.39
C SER A 226 9.13 5.49 -4.42
N TRP A 227 8.24 6.19 -5.11
CA TRP A 227 7.61 5.71 -6.34
C TRP A 227 7.73 6.74 -7.46
N ILE A 228 7.77 6.23 -8.69
CA ILE A 228 7.84 7.05 -9.90
C ILE A 228 6.55 6.83 -10.70
N ARG A 229 5.82 7.91 -11.01
CA ARG A 229 4.57 7.91 -11.78
C ARG A 229 4.67 8.91 -12.92
N SER A 230 4.51 8.44 -14.17
CA SER A 230 4.52 9.32 -15.36
C SER A 230 5.73 10.26 -15.50
N GLY A 231 6.85 9.95 -14.81
CA GLY A 231 8.06 10.77 -14.76
C GLY A 231 8.18 11.70 -13.54
N ASP A 232 7.11 11.83 -12.75
CA ASP A 232 7.13 12.43 -11.42
C ASP A 232 7.61 11.41 -10.38
N THR A 233 8.22 11.90 -9.31
CA THR A 233 8.77 11.08 -8.25
C THR A 233 8.28 11.60 -6.92
N ASP A 234 7.63 10.72 -6.17
CA ASP A 234 7.18 10.98 -4.82
C ASP A 234 7.94 10.07 -3.88
N THR A 235 8.30 10.59 -2.72
CA THR A 235 9.05 9.85 -1.71
C THR A 235 8.46 10.10 -0.35
N LEU A 236 7.90 9.06 0.25
CA LEU A 236 7.60 9.04 1.67
C LEU A 236 8.88 8.88 2.49
N ILE A 237 8.95 9.62 3.59
CA ILE A 237 10.11 9.68 4.48
C ILE A 237 9.62 9.63 5.93
N ASP A 238 10.30 8.84 6.76
CA ASP A 238 10.05 8.71 8.21
C ASP A 238 8.55 8.55 8.52
N PHE A 239 7.88 7.64 7.81
CA PHE A 239 6.43 7.53 7.84
C PHE A 239 5.94 6.39 8.74
N VAL A 240 4.75 6.59 9.28
CA VAL A 240 3.94 5.61 10.01
C VAL A 240 2.50 5.76 9.54
N VAL A 241 1.88 4.65 9.13
CA VAL A 241 0.46 4.55 8.81
C VAL A 241 -0.12 3.41 9.65
N ASP A 242 -1.07 3.75 10.49
CA ASP A 242 -1.76 2.81 11.38
C ASP A 242 -3.22 2.70 10.97
N GLU A 243 -3.75 1.47 10.92
CA GLU A 243 -5.17 1.22 10.77
C GLU A 243 -5.70 0.19 11.75
N ILE A 244 -6.92 0.44 12.19
CA ILE A 244 -7.67 -0.47 13.03
C ILE A 244 -8.98 -0.79 12.32
N PHE A 245 -9.16 -2.05 11.95
CA PHE A 245 -10.38 -2.54 11.35
C PHE A 245 -11.22 -3.33 12.37
N ASP A 246 -12.48 -2.94 12.59
CA ASP A 246 -13.44 -3.63 13.46
C ASP A 246 -14.54 -4.31 12.64
N PHE A 247 -14.48 -5.64 12.53
CA PHE A 247 -15.47 -6.49 11.88
C PHE A 247 -16.84 -6.51 12.58
N ASN A 248 -16.96 -6.07 13.84
CA ASN A 248 -18.26 -6.00 14.51
C ASN A 248 -19.10 -4.84 13.98
N THR A 249 -18.45 -3.71 13.73
CA THR A 249 -19.09 -2.46 13.30
C THR A 249 -18.91 -2.22 11.81
N MET A 250 -18.01 -2.96 11.15
CA MET A 250 -17.60 -2.75 9.76
C MET A 250 -17.05 -1.33 9.56
N THR A 251 -16.17 -0.93 10.48
CA THR A 251 -15.55 0.39 10.50
C THR A 251 -14.04 0.26 10.57
N ALA A 252 -13.33 1.16 9.90
CA ALA A 252 -11.89 1.31 10.03
C ALA A 252 -11.54 2.70 10.56
N THR A 253 -10.40 2.79 11.24
CA THR A 253 -9.77 4.07 11.55
C THR A 253 -8.36 4.11 11.00
N LEU A 254 -7.97 5.24 10.38
CA LEU A 254 -6.63 5.43 9.82
C LEU A 254 -5.96 6.67 10.43
N ASP A 255 -4.73 6.48 10.88
CA ASP A 255 -3.83 7.53 11.36
C ASP A 255 -2.52 7.48 10.56
N ALA A 256 -1.99 8.63 10.17
CA ALA A 256 -0.78 8.73 9.38
C ALA A 256 0.09 9.88 9.86
N VAL A 257 1.41 9.68 9.84
CA VAL A 257 2.40 10.73 10.10
C VAL A 257 3.64 10.46 9.27
N GLY A 258 4.27 11.50 8.75
CA GLY A 258 5.49 11.37 7.97
C GLY A 258 5.83 12.63 7.20
N SER A 259 6.69 12.48 6.20
CA SER A 259 6.97 13.52 5.21
C SER A 259 6.83 12.97 3.80
N LEU A 260 6.43 13.83 2.88
CA LEU A 260 6.39 13.56 1.45
C LEU A 260 7.31 14.55 0.74
N ASP A 261 8.29 14.03 0.00
CA ASP A 261 9.05 14.79 -1.00
C ASP A 261 8.47 14.50 -2.38
N SER A 262 7.70 15.47 -2.92
CA SER A 262 7.02 15.33 -4.20
C SER A 262 7.59 16.28 -5.24
N THR A 263 7.83 15.77 -6.45
CA THR A 263 8.23 16.63 -7.59
C THR A 263 7.11 17.57 -8.03
N VAL A 264 5.84 17.23 -7.77
CA VAL A 264 4.66 18.04 -8.09
C VAL A 264 4.54 19.21 -7.12
N ALA A 265 4.65 18.94 -5.82
CA ALA A 265 4.71 19.96 -4.77
C ALA A 265 5.94 20.87 -4.92
N GLY A 266 7.03 20.32 -5.46
CA GLY A 266 8.31 21.03 -5.61
C GLY A 266 9.01 21.29 -4.27
N GLU A 267 8.50 20.76 -3.17
CA GLU A 267 9.06 20.84 -1.82
C GLU A 267 8.71 19.60 -1.00
N THR A 268 9.46 19.39 0.09
CA THR A 268 9.15 18.36 1.08
C THR A 268 8.17 18.93 2.10
N VAL A 269 7.04 18.25 2.29
CA VAL A 269 6.04 18.59 3.30
C VAL A 269 6.00 17.53 4.38
N THR A 270 5.60 17.92 5.58
CA THR A 270 5.25 17.00 6.68
C THR A 270 3.75 16.84 6.74
N PHE A 271 3.28 15.66 7.15
CA PHE A 271 1.86 15.42 7.37
C PHE A 271 1.64 14.70 8.70
N GLU A 272 0.54 15.02 9.38
CA GLU A 272 0.11 14.33 10.59
C GLU A 272 -1.42 14.29 10.69
N THR A 273 -1.95 13.13 11.07
CA THR A 273 -3.38 13.00 11.39
C THR A 273 -3.66 13.68 12.73
N MET A 274 -4.54 14.68 12.70
CA MET A 274 -4.97 15.44 13.88
C MET A 274 -6.18 14.79 14.55
N GLU A 275 -7.06 14.19 13.73
CA GLU A 275 -8.19 13.38 14.14
C GLU A 275 -8.27 12.17 13.20
N SER A 276 -8.33 10.95 13.75
CA SER A 276 -8.34 9.73 12.95
C SER A 276 -9.39 9.75 11.86
N PHE A 277 -9.00 9.34 10.65
CA PHE A 277 -9.96 9.11 9.59
C PHE A 277 -10.89 7.96 9.97
N VAL A 278 -12.19 8.11 9.77
CA VAL A 278 -13.19 7.08 10.12
C VAL A 278 -13.90 6.60 8.87
N ILE A 279 -13.66 5.36 8.49
CA ILE A 279 -14.24 4.71 7.32
C ILE A 279 -15.37 3.78 7.77
N ILE A 280 -16.50 3.80 7.05
CA ILE A 280 -17.66 2.93 7.34
C ILE A 280 -18.02 2.18 6.06
N GLY A 281 -17.89 0.85 6.07
CA GLY A 281 -18.06 0.05 4.86
C GLY A 281 -16.94 0.28 3.84
N GLU A 282 -17.26 0.18 2.55
CA GLU A 282 -16.32 0.31 1.41
C GLU A 282 -16.30 1.74 0.83
N GLY A 283 -16.49 2.76 1.67
CA GLY A 283 -16.58 4.15 1.21
C GLY A 283 -15.42 5.00 1.69
N GLU A 284 -15.38 6.22 1.19
CA GLU A 284 -14.43 7.23 1.65
C GLU A 284 -14.59 7.55 3.15
N PRO A 285 -13.54 8.08 3.81
CA PRO A 285 -13.63 8.51 5.18
C PRO A 285 -14.82 9.46 5.41
N SER A 286 -15.57 9.20 6.47
CA SER A 286 -16.76 9.95 6.89
C SER A 286 -16.46 11.03 7.94
N ALA A 287 -15.28 10.98 8.54
CA ALA A 287 -14.74 11.96 9.48
C ALA A 287 -13.20 11.83 9.49
N GLY A 288 -12.50 12.83 10.03
CA GLY A 288 -11.04 12.85 10.15
C GLY A 288 -10.44 14.22 9.82
N GLN A 289 -9.20 14.42 10.24
CA GLN A 289 -8.42 15.61 9.94
C GLN A 289 -6.95 15.27 9.69
N LEU A 290 -6.38 15.83 8.64
CA LEU A 290 -4.96 15.73 8.30
C LEU A 290 -4.37 17.14 8.18
N LEU A 291 -3.26 17.39 8.87
CA LEU A 291 -2.51 18.62 8.74
C LEU A 291 -1.28 18.37 7.87
N ILE A 292 -1.17 19.10 6.75
CA ILE A 292 0.00 19.10 5.88
C ILE A 292 0.72 20.42 6.11
N THR A 293 2.02 20.38 6.43
CA THR A 293 2.83 21.53 6.78
C THR A 293 4.10 21.59 5.94
N ALA A 294 4.27 22.68 5.22
CA ALA A 294 5.52 23.08 4.58
C ALA A 294 6.33 24.02 5.51
N ALA A 295 7.44 24.59 5.02
CA ALA A 295 8.32 25.41 5.85
C ALA A 295 7.61 26.62 6.51
N ASP A 296 6.79 27.33 5.74
CA ASP A 296 6.16 28.60 6.15
C ASP A 296 4.64 28.61 5.88
N SER A 297 4.00 27.45 5.69
CA SER A 297 2.57 27.35 5.36
C SER A 297 2.01 25.98 5.73
N SER A 298 0.69 25.87 5.86
CA SER A 298 -0.01 24.61 6.09
C SER A 298 -1.36 24.53 5.38
N VAL A 299 -1.83 23.33 5.10
CA VAL A 299 -3.24 23.07 4.78
C VAL A 299 -3.79 22.05 5.77
N LEU A 300 -4.94 22.38 6.37
CA LEU A 300 -5.72 21.45 7.16
C LEU A 300 -6.81 20.87 6.27
N VAL A 301 -6.75 19.56 6.06
CA VAL A 301 -7.79 18.76 5.43
C VAL A 301 -8.78 18.35 6.51
N SER A 302 -10.06 18.67 6.36
CA SER A 302 -11.11 18.25 7.27
C SER A 302 -12.21 17.52 6.52
N VAL A 303 -12.45 16.27 6.89
CA VAL A 303 -13.53 15.47 6.30
C VAL A 303 -14.87 15.98 6.82
N ILE A 304 -15.76 16.32 5.90
CA ILE A 304 -17.12 16.75 6.23
C ILE A 304 -18.03 15.52 6.30
N ASP A 305 -17.94 14.65 5.29
CA ASP A 305 -18.64 13.39 5.15
C ASP A 305 -17.90 12.49 4.14
N ASN A 306 -18.48 11.34 3.80
CA ASN A 306 -17.92 10.37 2.86
C ASN A 306 -17.99 10.82 1.38
N ILE A 307 -18.23 12.11 1.12
CA ILE A 307 -18.28 12.71 -0.21
C ILE A 307 -17.39 13.95 -0.26
N SER A 308 -17.42 14.78 0.78
CA SER A 308 -16.85 16.13 0.76
C SER A 308 -15.78 16.37 1.84
N LEU A 309 -14.82 17.22 1.46
CA LEU A 309 -13.71 17.70 2.28
C LEU A 309 -13.74 19.21 2.34
N GLU A 310 -13.16 19.77 3.39
CA GLU A 310 -12.79 21.17 3.49
C GLU A 310 -11.26 21.29 3.54
N LEU A 311 -10.68 22.08 2.64
CA LEU A 311 -9.28 22.48 2.68
C LEU A 311 -9.18 23.88 3.26
N SER A 312 -8.45 24.02 4.38
CA SER A 312 -8.20 25.31 5.03
C SER A 312 -6.71 25.64 4.97
N VAL A 313 -6.35 26.63 4.16
CA VAL A 313 -4.95 27.02 3.91
C VAL A 313 -4.53 28.15 4.83
N ASP A 314 -3.36 27.98 5.44
CA ASP A 314 -2.60 28.97 6.19
C ASP A 314 -1.30 29.22 5.41
N THR A 315 -1.21 30.36 4.74
CA THR A 315 -0.15 30.69 3.78
C THR A 315 1.10 31.27 4.42
N ASP A 316 1.04 31.67 5.70
CA ASP A 316 2.18 32.23 6.44
C ASP A 316 2.43 31.56 7.81
N ASN A 317 1.70 30.48 8.09
CA ASN A 317 1.77 29.63 9.28
C ASN A 317 1.61 30.42 10.59
N ASP A 318 0.78 31.47 10.58
CA ASP A 318 0.49 32.30 11.75
C ASP A 318 -0.66 31.74 12.62
N GLY A 319 -1.29 30.66 12.17
CA GLY A 319 -2.42 30.00 12.80
C GLY A 319 -3.78 30.55 12.38
N VAL A 320 -3.83 31.52 11.46
CA VAL A 320 -5.03 32.02 10.81
C VAL A 320 -5.17 31.35 9.45
N ARG A 321 -6.40 30.98 9.08
CA ARG A 321 -6.68 30.41 7.75
C ARG A 321 -7.11 31.54 6.82
N GLU A 322 -6.35 31.78 5.74
CA GLU A 322 -6.68 32.83 4.76
C GLU A 322 -7.73 32.38 3.75
N SER A 323 -7.73 31.08 3.43
CA SER A 323 -8.66 30.50 2.49
C SER A 323 -9.22 29.18 2.99
N THR A 324 -10.50 28.97 2.69
CA THR A 324 -11.22 27.75 2.97
C THR A 324 -12.11 27.45 1.79
N PHE A 325 -12.05 26.23 1.26
CA PHE A 325 -12.89 25.80 0.16
C PHE A 325 -13.16 24.31 0.26
N ASN A 326 -14.29 23.89 -0.33
CA ASN A 326 -14.71 22.50 -0.30
C ASN A 326 -14.37 21.85 -1.64
N ILE A 327 -13.93 20.60 -1.53
CA ILE A 327 -13.73 19.68 -2.64
C ILE A 327 -14.44 18.37 -2.32
N THR A 328 -14.46 17.45 -3.26
CA THR A 328 -14.93 16.07 -3.06
C THR A 328 -13.77 15.10 -3.05
N TRP A 329 -13.98 13.89 -2.54
CA TRP A 329 -13.01 12.80 -2.68
C TRP A 329 -12.74 12.49 -4.17
N GLU A 330 -13.78 12.56 -5.02
CA GLU A 330 -13.66 12.39 -6.47
C GLU A 330 -12.79 13.49 -7.13
N ASP A 331 -12.72 14.69 -6.54
CA ASP A 331 -11.84 15.75 -7.05
C ASP A 331 -10.36 15.51 -6.74
N LEU A 332 -10.04 14.59 -5.81
CA LEU A 332 -8.66 14.23 -5.46
C LEU A 332 -8.11 13.07 -6.29
N ASP A 333 -8.92 12.40 -7.13
CA ASP A 333 -8.48 11.35 -8.06
C ASP A 333 -7.52 10.32 -7.41
N LEU A 334 -7.88 9.88 -6.20
CA LEU A 334 -7.11 8.91 -5.40
C LEU A 334 -7.39 7.48 -5.90
N ASP A 335 -6.94 7.18 -7.12
CA ASP A 335 -7.09 5.87 -7.78
C ASP A 335 -5.75 5.13 -7.97
#